data_AF-K2DJU6-F1
#
_entry.id   AF-K2DJU6-F1
#
_cell.length_a   1.000
_cell.length_b   1.000
_cell.length_c   1.000
_cell.angle_alpha   90.00
_cell.angle_beta   90.00
_cell.angle_gamma   90.00
#
_symmetry.space_group_name_H-M   'P 1'
#
loop_
_entity.id
_entity.type
_entity.pdbx_description
1 polymer ?
#
loop_
_entity_poly.entity_id
_entity_poly.type
_entity_poly.pdbx_seq_one_letter_code
_entity_poly.pdbx_strand_id
1 'polypeptide(L)' 'MASRVFKLISEEAHRQKYGLEMIPSENYVSKDVLKALGSILTNKYSEGFPGRRYYGGNEIIDKIENYACDLAKKLFRV' A
#
# COMPACT_ATOMS: atom_id res chain seq x y z
N MET A 1 -9.01 -13.58 -20.40
CA MET A 1 -8.02 -12.73 -21.07
C MET A 1 -7.50 -11.71 -20.08
N ALA A 2 -6.19 -11.54 -19.94
CA ALA A 2 -5.67 -10.39 -19.20
C ALA A 2 -6.14 -9.12 -19.93
N SER A 3 -6.73 -8.17 -19.20
CA SER A 3 -7.20 -6.91 -19.77
C SER A 3 -6.04 -6.19 -20.50
N ARG A 4 -6.38 -5.32 -21.47
CA ARG A 4 -5.40 -4.46 -22.17
C ARG A 4 -4.45 -3.75 -21.20
N VAL A 5 -4.94 -3.44 -19.99
CA VAL A 5 -4.17 -2.81 -18.90
C VAL A 5 -2.97 -3.66 -18.46
N PHE A 6 -3.10 -4.98 -18.32
CA PHE A 6 -1.97 -5.82 -17.88
C PHE A 6 -0.83 -5.88 -18.90
N LYS A 7 -1.16 -5.73 -20.20
CA LYS A 7 -0.13 -5.59 -21.24
C LYS A 7 0.65 -4.29 -21.07
N LEU A 8 -0.05 -3.18 -20.88
CA LEU A 8 0.57 -1.86 -20.66
C LEU A 8 1.38 -1.82 -19.36
N ILE A 9 0.91 -2.46 -18.28
CA ILE A 9 1.69 -2.58 -17.03
C ILE A 9 3.01 -3.33 -17.28
N SER A 10 3.00 -4.37 -18.11
CA SER A 10 4.22 -5.12 -18.45
C SER A 10 5.19 -4.28 -19.29
N GLU A 11 4.68 -3.46 -20.21
CA GLU A 11 5.48 -2.51 -21.00
C GLU A 11 6.12 -1.44 -20.09
N GLU A 12 5.40 -0.89 -19.12
CA GLU A 12 5.95 0.08 -18.16
C GLU A 12 6.98 -0.57 -17.22
N ALA A 13 6.75 -1.80 -16.76
CA ALA A 13 7.73 -2.53 -15.96
C ALA A 13 9.03 -2.78 -16.74
N HIS A 14 8.95 -3.01 -18.05
CA HIS A 14 10.13 -3.08 -18.91
C HIS A 14 10.84 -1.73 -19.00
N ARG A 15 10.11 -0.63 -19.26
CA ARG A 15 10.67 0.72 -19.30
C ARG A 15 11.43 1.06 -18.02
N GLN A 16 10.82 0.85 -16.85
CA GLN A 16 11.45 1.12 -15.55
C GLN A 16 12.68 0.26 -15.25
N LYS A 17 12.73 -0.97 -15.78
CA LYS A 17 13.84 -1.89 -15.55
C LYS A 17 15.08 -1.56 -16.38
N TYR A 18 14.88 -1.01 -17.58
CA TYR A 18 15.96 -0.74 -18.53
C TYR A 18 16.25 0.75 -18.73
N GLY A 19 15.39 1.63 -18.20
CA GLY A 19 15.62 3.07 -18.12
C GLY A 19 16.57 3.44 -16.98
N LEU A 20 17.34 4.52 -17.17
CA LEU A 20 18.10 5.15 -16.10
C LEU A 20 17.23 6.25 -15.47
N GLU A 21 16.56 5.90 -14.37
CA GLU A 21 15.70 6.86 -13.66
C GLU A 21 16.57 7.76 -12.76
N MET A 22 16.62 9.06 -13.09
CA MET A 22 17.42 10.06 -12.37
C MET A 22 16.55 11.12 -11.66
N ILE A 23 15.25 10.88 -11.56
CA ILE A 23 14.33 11.78 -10.87
C ILE A 23 14.48 11.54 -9.35
N PRO A 24 14.93 12.54 -8.56
CA PRO A 24 15.33 12.33 -7.17
C PRO A 24 14.19 11.96 -6.23
N SER A 25 12.94 12.23 -6.62
CA SER A 25 11.74 11.91 -5.86
C SER A 25 11.09 10.58 -6.25
N GLU A 26 11.56 9.93 -7.31
CA GLU A 26 11.07 8.61 -7.71
C GLU A 26 11.79 7.50 -6.93
N ASN A 27 11.11 6.37 -6.76
CA ASN A 27 11.67 5.22 -6.07
C ASN A 27 10.95 3.92 -6.44
N TYR A 28 11.56 2.79 -6.12
CA TYR A 28 10.99 1.47 -6.30
C TYR A 28 10.55 0.89 -4.96
N VAL A 29 9.26 0.63 -4.82
CA VAL A 29 8.72 -0.03 -3.63
C VAL A 29 9.04 -1.53 -3.63
N SER A 30 9.08 -2.14 -2.44
CA SER A 30 9.28 -3.58 -2.32
C SER A 30 8.06 -4.37 -2.80
N LYS A 31 8.27 -5.65 -3.14
CA LYS A 31 7.17 -6.56 -3.54
C LYS A 31 6.11 -6.71 -2.44
N ASP A 32 6.50 -6.61 -1.17
CA ASP A 32 5.56 -6.80 -0.07
C ASP A 32 4.64 -5.60 0.12
N VAL A 33 5.11 -4.38 -0.17
CA VAL A 33 4.26 -3.18 -0.23
C VAL A 33 3.19 -3.35 -1.33
N LEU A 34 3.59 -3.80 -2.52
CA LEU A 34 2.65 -4.03 -3.62
C LEU A 34 1.61 -5.11 -3.30
N LYS A 35 2.02 -6.22 -2.67
CA LYS A 35 1.09 -7.28 -2.23
C LYS A 35 0.07 -6.76 -1.23
N ALA A 36 0.49 -5.94 -0.27
CA ALA A 36 -0.42 -5.37 0.72
C ALA A 36 -1.43 -4.40 0.09
N LEU A 37 -0.98 -3.54 -0.84
CA LEU A 37 -1.84 -2.58 -1.53
C LEU A 37 -2.94 -3.25 -2.35
N GLY A 38 -2.64 -4.37 -3.01
CA GLY A 38 -3.59 -5.16 -3.80
C GLY A 38 -4.42 -6.17 -3.00
N SER A 39 -4.45 -6.07 -1.67
CA SER A 39 -5.10 -7.06 -0.80
C SER A 39 -6.59 -6.77 -0.55
N ILE A 40 -7.26 -7.69 0.16
CA ILE A 40 -8.66 -7.57 0.55
C ILE A 40 -8.98 -6.33 1.41
N LEU A 41 -7.95 -5.68 1.97
CA LEU A 41 -8.13 -4.46 2.78
C LEU A 41 -8.82 -3.34 2.00
N THR A 42 -8.68 -3.31 0.67
CA THR A 42 -9.35 -2.31 -0.19
C THR A 42 -10.88 -2.37 -0.15
N ASN A 43 -11.46 -3.48 0.32
CA ASN A 43 -12.91 -3.65 0.38
C ASN A 43 -13.52 -3.07 1.65
N LYS A 44 -12.70 -2.72 2.66
CA LYS A 44 -13.20 -2.39 3.99
C LYS A 44 -13.33 -0.88 4.20
N TYR A 45 -14.56 -0.44 4.43
CA TYR A 45 -14.86 0.91 4.89
C TYR A 45 -14.71 1.00 6.43
N SER A 46 -13.92 1.95 6.90
CA SER A 46 -13.44 2.02 8.30
C SER A 46 -13.34 3.45 8.85
N GLU A 47 -14.33 4.30 8.54
CA GLU A 47 -14.38 5.67 9.07
C GLU A 47 -14.26 5.75 10.60
N GLY A 48 -13.60 6.80 11.06
CA GLY A 48 -13.23 7.03 12.46
C GLY A 48 -11.80 6.57 12.75
N PHE A 49 -11.48 6.40 14.03
CA PHE A 49 -10.16 5.96 14.49
C PHE A 49 -10.27 4.60 15.19
N PRO A 50 -9.15 3.87 15.40
CA PRO A 50 -9.15 2.63 16.17
C PRO A 50 -9.87 2.79 17.52
N GLY A 51 -10.79 1.87 17.83
CA GLY A 51 -11.64 1.93 19.02
C GLY A 51 -12.73 3.03 19.02
N ARG A 52 -12.82 3.85 17.97
CA ARG A 52 -13.81 4.92 17.77
C ARG A 52 -14.29 4.95 16.31
N ARG A 53 -14.69 3.79 15.79
CA ARG A 53 -15.20 3.64 14.42
C ARG A 53 -16.69 3.96 14.37
N TYR A 54 -17.13 4.52 13.24
CA TYR A 54 -18.56 4.74 12.98
C TYR A 54 -19.28 3.44 12.59
N TYR A 55 -18.54 2.46 12.07
CA TYR A 55 -19.08 1.18 11.58
C TYR A 55 -18.39 -0.02 12.23
N GLY A 56 -19.07 -1.17 12.22
CA GLY A 56 -18.55 -2.43 12.75
C GLY A 56 -17.58 -3.18 11.82
N GLY A 57 -17.03 -4.30 12.32
CA GLY A 57 -16.18 -5.23 11.57
C GLY A 57 -14.75 -4.73 11.33
N ASN A 58 -14.24 -3.87 12.21
CA ASN A 58 -12.91 -3.23 12.07
C ASN A 58 -11.85 -3.85 13.00
N GLU A 59 -12.11 -5.01 13.61
CA GLU A 59 -11.24 -5.63 14.62
C GLU A 59 -9.83 -5.90 14.10
N ILE A 60 -9.70 -6.26 12.81
CA ILE A 60 -8.41 -6.49 12.16
C ILE A 60 -7.84 -5.19 11.59
N ILE A 61 -8.68 -4.28 11.09
CA ILE A 61 -8.25 -2.97 10.57
C ILE A 61 -7.60 -2.14 11.68
N ASP A 62 -8.20 -2.11 12.86
CA ASP A 62 -7.68 -1.40 14.02
C ASP A 62 -6.30 -1.93 14.45
N LYS A 63 -6.08 -3.25 14.38
CA LYS A 63 -4.75 -3.84 14.66
C LYS A 63 -3.71 -3.39 13.64
N ILE A 64 -4.08 -3.36 12.36
CA ILE A 64 -3.18 -2.92 11.28
C ILE A 64 -2.85 -1.43 11.42
N GLU A 65 -3.85 -0.59 11.64
CA GLU A 65 -3.66 0.86 11.77
C GLU A 65 -2.80 1.22 13.00
N ASN A 66 -3.10 0.62 14.16
CA ASN A 66 -2.28 0.82 15.36
C ASN A 66 -0.83 0.36 15.14
N TYR A 67 -0.63 -0.81 14.53
CA TYR A 67 0.71 -1.30 14.23
C TYR A 67 1.46 -0.38 13.27
N ALA A 68 0.79 0.17 12.25
CA ALA A 68 1.39 1.14 11.33
C ALA A 68 1.79 2.44 12.05
N CYS A 69 0.94 2.96 12.95
CA CYS A 69 1.27 4.12 13.77
C CYS A 69 2.49 3.85 14.67
N ASP A 70 2.54 2.69 15.33
CA ASP A 70 3.66 2.31 16.19
C ASP A 70 4.97 2.18 15.41
N LEU A 71 4.93 1.61 14.20
CA LEU A 71 6.08 1.55 13.31
C LEU A 71 6.54 2.93 12.87
N ALA A 72 5.63 3.84 12.53
CA ALA A 72 5.98 5.21 12.15
C ALA A 72 6.64 5.94 13.32
N LYS A 73 6.08 5.85 14.52
CA LYS A 73 6.67 6.41 15.74
C LYS A 73 8.06 5.86 16.01
N LYS A 74 8.20 4.54 15.95
CA LYS A 74 9.50 3.85 16.11
C LYS A 74 10.52 4.28 15.07
N LEU A 75 10.12 4.44 13.82
CA LEU A 75 11.00 4.85 12.72
C LEU A 75 11.58 6.25 12.94
N PHE A 76 10.74 7.19 13.36
CA PHE A 76 11.13 8.59 13.59
C PHE A 76 11.54 8.89 15.04
N ARG A 77 11.51 7.90 15.93
CA ARG A 77 11.87 7.98 17.35
C ARG A 77 11.05 9.02 18.12
N VAL A 78 9.73 9.00 17.92
CA VAL A 78 8.74 9.83 18.63
C VAL A 78 7.79 9.00 19.49
#